data_AF-A0AAU4LE93-F1
#
_entry.id   AF-A0AAU4LE93-F1
#
_cell.length_a   1.000
_cell.length_b   1.000
_cell.length_c   1.000
_cell.angle_alpha   90.00
_cell.angle_beta   90.00
_cell.angle_gamma   90.00
#
_symmetry.space_group_name_H-M   'P 1'
#
loop_
_entity.id
_entity.type
_entity.pdbx_description
1 polymer ?
#
loop_
_entity_poly.entity_id
_entity_poly.type
_entity_poly.pdbx_seq_one_letter_code
_entity_poly.pdbx_strand_id
1 'polypeptide(L)'
;MQHAVGGPLPPPQEPGQGPAGWTHSARHPGPPPGAPAGPPPPHGRHPAGPPPGAPAGPPPPHPAAPPQGQPPARPPHPQGQPPAGPHPGAPAGPPGAPGGPPHSQGQQQPAAPPPVAPAGPPHTHGGRPAPGWAGPTPRHASAPPSRETTGHIQLPPGGPVPIPAPPPADSGTGTATLAVLLIGPAGAGKTTVARHWAGGRRVPTAHISLDDVREWVCSGFADPQSGWNDHSEAQYRLARRTCGFAARNFLANGISCILDDAVFPDRPVVGLGGWKRHVGPGLLPVVLLPGLEVVLERNAERSGNRRLSDEEVASIHGRMAGWYGSGLPIIDNSKYDVETTARVLDDVLARSIASPPNW
;
A
#
# COMPACT_ATOMS: atom_id res chain seq x y z
N MET A 1 34.17 47.13 23.77
CA MET A 1 32.93 47.80 24.24
C MET A 1 32.19 46.83 25.14
N GLN A 2 31.53 47.37 26.16
CA GLN A 2 31.21 46.72 27.43
C GLN A 2 30.16 45.60 27.31
N HIS A 3 30.36 44.55 28.12
CA HIS A 3 29.46 43.40 28.29
C HIS A 3 28.21 43.80 29.09
N ALA A 4 27.01 43.49 28.57
CA ALA A 4 25.77 43.56 29.32
C ALA A 4 25.56 42.23 30.08
N VAL A 5 25.53 42.32 31.40
CA VAL A 5 25.27 41.21 32.34
C VAL A 5 23.75 41.05 32.47
N GLY A 6 23.22 39.88 32.09
CA GLY A 6 21.80 39.53 32.27
C GLY A 6 21.49 39.23 33.74
N GLY A 7 20.39 39.81 34.25
CA GLY A 7 19.89 39.58 35.60
C GLY A 7 19.28 38.18 35.82
N PRO A 8 19.07 37.77 37.08
CA PRO A 8 18.69 36.40 37.44
C PRO A 8 17.18 36.12 37.22
N LEU A 9 16.87 34.85 36.92
CA LEU A 9 15.52 34.31 36.74
C LEU A 9 14.75 34.21 38.08
N PRO A 10 13.41 34.38 38.09
CA PRO A 10 12.58 34.22 39.29
C PRO A 10 12.34 32.74 39.65
N PRO A 11 12.13 32.42 40.94
CA PRO A 11 11.88 31.05 41.40
C PRO A 11 10.45 30.55 41.09
N PRO A 12 10.23 29.22 41.05
CA PRO A 12 8.93 28.63 40.76
C PRO A 12 7.95 28.81 41.93
N GLN A 13 6.69 29.13 41.62
CA GLN A 13 5.59 29.26 42.58
C GLN A 13 5.01 27.88 42.93
N GLU A 14 4.93 27.57 44.22
CA GLU A 14 4.15 26.44 44.75
C GLU A 14 2.64 26.78 44.82
N PRO A 15 1.74 25.80 44.61
CA PRO A 15 0.31 26.03 44.64
C PRO A 15 -0.25 25.89 46.07
N GLY A 16 -0.68 26.99 46.68
CA GLY A 16 -1.43 26.94 47.93
C GLY A 16 -1.81 28.30 48.50
N GLN A 17 -3.13 28.57 48.50
CA GLN A 17 -3.86 29.59 49.26
C GLN A 17 -3.89 31.03 48.68
N GLY A 18 -5.08 31.39 48.17
CA GLY A 18 -5.46 32.75 47.77
C GLY A 18 -5.94 33.61 48.96
N PRO A 19 -6.53 34.79 48.67
CA PRO A 19 -7.91 34.99 49.14
C PRO A 19 -8.84 35.78 48.18
N ALA A 20 -10.10 35.33 48.20
CA ALA A 20 -11.39 36.02 48.18
C ALA A 20 -11.65 37.25 47.26
N GLY A 21 -12.65 37.08 46.39
CA GLY A 21 -13.46 38.18 45.90
C GLY A 21 -14.46 37.80 44.80
N TRP A 22 -15.75 37.91 45.12
CA TRP A 22 -16.91 38.08 44.22
C TRP A 22 -17.66 36.84 43.70
N THR A 23 -18.94 36.83 44.10
CA THR A 23 -20.03 35.88 43.88
C THR A 23 -20.69 36.07 42.52
N HIS A 24 -21.02 34.98 41.82
CA HIS A 24 -22.22 34.90 40.99
C HIS A 24 -22.84 33.49 41.06
N SER A 25 -24.13 33.48 41.37
CA SER A 25 -25.01 32.32 41.42
C SER A 25 -25.28 31.75 40.02
N ALA A 26 -25.09 30.45 39.85
CA ALA A 26 -25.90 29.62 38.95
C ALA A 26 -25.81 28.15 39.41
N ARG A 27 -26.95 27.62 39.85
CA ARG A 27 -27.11 26.20 40.25
C ARG A 27 -27.13 25.32 39.01
N HIS A 28 -26.22 24.35 38.93
CA HIS A 28 -26.37 23.19 38.05
C HIS A 28 -27.00 22.02 38.83
N PRO A 29 -28.01 21.32 38.29
CA PRO A 29 -28.52 20.09 38.90
C PRO A 29 -27.51 18.95 38.70
N GLY A 30 -27.11 18.32 39.80
CA GLY A 30 -26.25 17.14 39.79
C GLY A 30 -26.96 15.88 39.26
N PRO A 31 -26.19 14.83 38.90
CA PRO A 31 -26.74 13.56 38.44
C PRO A 31 -27.45 12.80 39.57
N PRO A 32 -28.48 11.98 39.26
CA PRO A 32 -29.20 11.22 40.28
C PRO A 32 -28.34 10.10 40.89
N PRO A 33 -28.57 9.76 42.17
CA PRO A 33 -27.83 8.72 42.89
C PRO A 33 -28.15 7.31 42.39
N GLY A 34 -27.12 6.47 42.39
CA GLY A 34 -27.15 5.08 41.93
C GLY A 34 -28.06 4.16 42.76
N ALA A 35 -28.63 3.17 42.07
CA ALA A 35 -29.48 2.14 42.65
C ALA A 35 -28.68 1.17 43.55
N PRO A 36 -29.30 0.59 44.59
CA PRO A 36 -28.64 -0.36 45.50
C PRO A 36 -28.32 -1.68 44.81
N ALA A 37 -27.14 -2.22 45.12
CA ALA A 37 -26.63 -3.49 44.62
C ALA A 37 -27.53 -4.68 45.05
N GLY A 38 -28.00 -5.45 44.07
CA GLY A 38 -28.66 -6.73 44.31
C GLY A 38 -27.68 -7.83 44.75
N PRO A 39 -28.17 -8.92 45.34
CA PRO A 39 -27.32 -10.02 45.83
C PRO A 39 -26.62 -10.76 44.68
N PRO A 40 -25.43 -11.35 44.92
CA PRO A 40 -24.67 -12.04 43.87
C PRO A 40 -25.37 -13.32 43.38
N PRO A 41 -25.25 -13.68 42.09
CA PRO A 41 -25.84 -14.89 41.54
C PRO A 41 -25.10 -16.15 42.02
N PRO A 42 -25.79 -17.30 42.13
CA PRO A 42 -25.17 -18.57 42.52
C PRO A 42 -24.20 -19.09 41.43
N HIS A 43 -23.12 -19.73 41.86
CA HIS A 43 -22.11 -20.34 40.99
C HIS A 43 -22.74 -21.41 40.06
N GLY A 44 -22.91 -21.02 38.80
CA GLY A 44 -23.33 -21.90 37.70
C GLY A 44 -22.19 -22.77 37.19
N ARG A 45 -22.50 -24.06 37.02
CA ARG A 45 -21.63 -25.16 36.61
C ARG A 45 -20.92 -24.92 35.27
N HIS A 46 -19.70 -25.47 35.17
CA HIS A 46 -18.92 -25.60 33.94
C HIS A 46 -19.73 -26.19 32.77
N PRO A 47 -19.63 -25.67 31.54
CA PRO A 47 -20.14 -26.36 30.36
C PRO A 47 -19.23 -27.54 30.01
N ALA A 48 -19.84 -28.73 29.92
CA ALA A 48 -19.21 -29.95 29.46
C ALA A 48 -18.76 -29.80 27.99
N GLY A 49 -17.57 -30.32 27.68
CA GLY A 49 -17.04 -30.36 26.31
C GLY A 49 -17.86 -31.26 25.37
N PRO A 50 -17.69 -31.10 24.05
CA PRO A 50 -18.44 -31.87 23.06
C PRO A 50 -18.01 -33.35 23.05
N PRO A 51 -18.94 -34.31 22.82
CA PRO A 51 -18.61 -35.73 22.72
C PRO A 51 -17.87 -36.07 21.39
N PRO A 52 -17.08 -37.16 21.36
CA PRO A 52 -16.32 -37.57 20.18
C PRO A 52 -17.23 -38.13 19.07
N GLY A 53 -16.77 -37.96 17.83
CA GLY A 53 -17.54 -38.10 16.58
C GLY A 53 -18.09 -39.48 16.24
N ALA A 54 -19.18 -39.46 15.48
CA ALA A 54 -19.72 -40.61 14.75
C ALA A 54 -19.02 -40.74 13.38
N PRO A 55 -18.83 -41.97 12.85
CA PRO A 55 -18.15 -42.20 11.58
C PRO A 55 -19.00 -41.72 10.40
N ALA A 56 -18.37 -41.02 9.46
CA ALA A 56 -18.97 -40.55 8.22
C ALA A 56 -19.36 -41.74 7.31
N GLY A 57 -20.61 -41.74 6.84
CA GLY A 57 -21.08 -42.66 5.81
C GLY A 57 -20.43 -42.35 4.43
N PRO A 58 -20.45 -43.31 3.49
CA PRO A 58 -19.80 -43.14 2.19
C PRO A 58 -20.48 -42.05 1.34
N PRO A 59 -19.71 -41.35 0.49
CA PRO A 59 -20.23 -40.26 -0.35
C PRO A 59 -21.18 -40.77 -1.44
N PRO A 60 -22.15 -39.95 -1.88
CA PRO A 60 -23.05 -40.29 -2.98
C PRO A 60 -22.32 -40.33 -4.34
N PRO A 61 -22.78 -41.15 -5.31
CA PRO A 61 -22.14 -41.26 -6.62
C PRO A 61 -22.34 -40.00 -7.48
N HIS A 62 -21.31 -39.67 -8.27
CA HIS A 62 -21.28 -38.53 -9.19
C HIS A 62 -22.35 -38.63 -10.30
N PRO A 63 -22.95 -37.51 -10.74
CA PRO A 63 -23.87 -37.50 -11.87
C PRO A 63 -23.13 -37.75 -13.20
N ALA A 64 -23.77 -38.55 -14.06
CA ALA A 64 -23.28 -38.98 -15.37
C ALA A 64 -23.14 -37.82 -16.37
N ALA A 65 -22.09 -37.88 -17.20
CA ALA A 65 -21.83 -36.94 -18.28
C ALA A 65 -22.86 -37.05 -19.43
N PRO A 66 -23.23 -35.94 -20.10
CA PRO A 66 -24.16 -35.97 -21.23
C PRO A 66 -23.49 -36.51 -22.52
N PRO A 67 -24.27 -37.09 -23.46
CA PRO A 67 -23.74 -37.71 -24.67
C PRO A 67 -23.25 -36.67 -25.71
N GLN A 68 -22.12 -37.00 -26.34
CA GLN A 68 -21.48 -36.23 -27.40
C GLN A 68 -22.31 -36.23 -28.69
N GLY A 69 -22.69 -35.04 -29.16
CA GLY A 69 -23.34 -34.84 -30.46
C GLY A 69 -22.35 -34.94 -31.63
N GLN A 70 -22.82 -35.54 -32.73
CA GLN A 70 -22.11 -35.69 -34.00
C GLN A 70 -21.76 -34.33 -34.65
N PRO A 71 -20.63 -34.21 -35.38
CA PRO A 71 -20.32 -33.01 -36.15
C PRO A 71 -21.08 -32.98 -37.49
N PRO A 72 -21.61 -31.83 -37.93
CA PRO A 72 -22.22 -31.71 -39.26
C PRO A 72 -21.19 -31.63 -40.40
N ALA A 73 -21.61 -32.13 -41.56
CA ALA A 73 -20.84 -32.31 -42.77
C ALA A 73 -20.44 -30.98 -43.48
N ARG A 74 -19.27 -31.01 -44.15
CA ARG A 74 -18.74 -29.95 -45.01
C ARG A 74 -19.51 -29.82 -46.34
N PRO A 75 -19.71 -28.61 -46.88
CA PRO A 75 -20.05 -28.40 -48.28
C PRO A 75 -18.80 -28.15 -49.18
N PRO A 76 -18.91 -28.32 -50.51
CA PRO A 76 -17.78 -28.49 -51.43
C PRO A 76 -17.25 -27.18 -52.06
N HIS A 77 -16.00 -27.25 -52.54
CA HIS A 77 -15.28 -26.22 -53.30
C HIS A 77 -15.88 -25.98 -54.71
N PRO A 78 -15.68 -24.78 -55.30
CA PRO A 78 -15.65 -24.59 -56.74
C PRO A 78 -14.22 -24.45 -57.30
N GLN A 79 -14.02 -25.01 -58.49
CA GLN A 79 -12.80 -25.02 -59.30
C GLN A 79 -12.61 -23.71 -60.10
N GLY A 80 -11.35 -23.31 -60.31
CA GLY A 80 -10.90 -22.30 -61.28
C GLY A 80 -9.37 -22.26 -61.37
N GLN A 81 -8.83 -22.39 -62.59
CA GLN A 81 -7.43 -22.66 -63.00
C GLN A 81 -6.83 -21.43 -63.78
N PRO A 82 -5.59 -21.41 -64.34
CA PRO A 82 -4.21 -21.35 -63.79
C PRO A 82 -3.36 -20.18 -64.47
N PRO A 83 -2.05 -20.29 -64.83
CA PRO A 83 -0.81 -20.21 -64.04
C PRO A 83 0.22 -19.12 -64.51
N ALA A 84 1.32 -18.90 -63.76
CA ALA A 84 2.58 -18.35 -64.30
C ALA A 84 3.84 -18.70 -63.45
N GLY A 85 4.75 -19.49 -64.04
CA GLY A 85 6.21 -19.24 -64.12
C GLY A 85 7.17 -19.47 -62.92
N PRO A 86 8.47 -19.81 -63.16
CA PRO A 86 9.15 -20.88 -62.39
C PRO A 86 10.60 -20.60 -61.85
N HIS A 87 11.13 -21.60 -61.12
CA HIS A 87 12.54 -22.04 -60.91
C HIS A 87 13.34 -21.58 -59.64
N PRO A 88 14.46 -22.27 -59.25
CA PRO A 88 14.59 -23.69 -58.87
C PRO A 88 15.59 -23.94 -57.69
N GLY A 89 15.74 -25.19 -57.21
CA GLY A 89 17.00 -25.66 -56.58
C GLY A 89 16.92 -26.68 -55.43
N ALA A 90 17.00 -27.98 -55.75
CA ALA A 90 17.44 -29.09 -54.87
C ALA A 90 18.88 -29.54 -55.33
N PRO A 91 19.66 -30.44 -54.66
CA PRO A 91 19.34 -31.86 -54.33
C PRO A 91 19.81 -32.30 -52.91
N ALA A 92 19.29 -33.31 -52.18
CA ALA A 92 19.09 -34.76 -52.33
C ALA A 92 20.22 -35.68 -51.75
N GLY A 93 19.94 -36.28 -50.58
CA GLY A 93 20.27 -37.66 -50.09
C GLY A 93 21.73 -38.19 -49.99
N PRO A 94 21.99 -39.40 -49.42
CA PRO A 94 21.04 -40.49 -49.09
C PRO A 94 21.39 -41.24 -47.73
N PRO A 95 21.09 -42.56 -47.46
CA PRO A 95 20.28 -42.99 -46.30
C PRO A 95 20.92 -44.11 -45.41
N GLY A 96 20.26 -44.54 -44.31
CA GLY A 96 20.52 -45.84 -43.68
C GLY A 96 20.10 -46.02 -42.21
N ALA A 97 19.06 -46.83 -41.97
CA ALA A 97 18.72 -47.49 -40.68
C ALA A 97 19.41 -48.90 -40.63
N PRO A 98 19.31 -49.80 -39.60
CA PRO A 98 18.35 -49.89 -38.48
C PRO A 98 18.86 -50.47 -37.11
N GLY A 99 17.99 -50.50 -36.07
CA GLY A 99 17.96 -51.56 -35.01
C GLY A 99 18.55 -51.24 -33.60
N GLY A 100 17.72 -51.36 -32.54
CA GLY A 100 18.17 -51.44 -31.11
C GLY A 100 18.27 -52.91 -30.62
N PRO A 101 18.16 -53.28 -29.31
CA PRO A 101 18.40 -52.66 -27.98
C PRO A 101 19.38 -53.56 -27.12
N PRO A 102 19.31 -53.76 -25.77
CA PRO A 102 19.27 -52.90 -24.56
C PRO A 102 20.47 -53.15 -23.56
N HIS A 103 20.44 -52.46 -22.40
CA HIS A 103 21.05 -52.77 -21.07
C HIS A 103 22.35 -52.08 -20.57
N SER A 104 22.14 -51.23 -19.55
CA SER A 104 22.73 -51.22 -18.19
C SER A 104 24.21 -50.86 -17.92
N GLN A 105 24.34 -50.00 -16.89
CA GLN A 105 25.39 -49.87 -15.86
C GLN A 105 26.18 -48.54 -15.83
N GLY A 106 25.86 -47.79 -14.77
CA GLY A 106 26.65 -46.87 -13.95
C GLY A 106 27.96 -46.25 -14.45
N GLN A 107 28.03 -44.92 -14.36
CA GLN A 107 29.18 -44.14 -13.86
C GLN A 107 28.75 -42.67 -13.70
N GLN A 108 28.54 -42.23 -12.46
CA GLN A 108 29.38 -41.27 -11.72
C GLN A 108 29.42 -39.84 -12.31
N GLN A 109 28.71 -38.93 -11.60
CA GLN A 109 28.82 -37.48 -11.73
C GLN A 109 30.22 -37.00 -11.29
N PRO A 110 30.88 -36.09 -12.02
CA PRO A 110 32.06 -35.41 -11.51
C PRO A 110 31.66 -34.22 -10.60
N ALA A 111 32.25 -34.21 -9.40
CA ALA A 111 32.09 -33.20 -8.37
C ALA A 111 32.75 -31.85 -8.75
N ALA A 112 32.10 -30.75 -8.35
CA ALA A 112 32.61 -29.40 -8.49
C ALA A 112 33.76 -29.10 -7.49
N PRO A 113 34.81 -28.35 -7.88
CA PRO A 113 35.88 -27.96 -6.97
C PRO A 113 35.51 -26.74 -6.09
N PRO A 114 36.09 -26.60 -4.87
CA PRO A 114 35.79 -25.51 -3.93
C PRO A 114 36.50 -24.18 -4.30
N PRO A 115 36.02 -23.04 -3.78
CA PRO A 115 36.53 -21.71 -4.15
C PRO A 115 37.84 -21.33 -3.45
N VAL A 116 38.72 -20.67 -4.20
CA VAL A 116 40.02 -20.14 -3.76
C VAL A 116 39.86 -18.67 -3.33
N ALA A 117 40.41 -18.31 -2.16
CA ALA A 117 40.46 -16.94 -1.64
C ALA A 117 41.54 -16.08 -2.34
N PRO A 118 41.33 -14.77 -2.55
CA PRO A 118 42.32 -13.93 -3.24
C PRO A 118 43.41 -13.42 -2.29
N ALA A 119 44.66 -13.65 -2.67
CA ALA A 119 45.86 -13.08 -2.05
C ALA A 119 46.11 -11.64 -2.57
N GLY A 120 46.39 -10.71 -1.65
CA GLY A 120 46.74 -9.32 -1.97
C GLY A 120 48.17 -9.16 -2.51
N PRO A 121 48.45 -8.11 -3.31
CA PRO A 121 49.78 -7.87 -3.86
C PRO A 121 50.69 -7.07 -2.89
N PRO A 122 52.03 -7.27 -2.97
CA PRO A 122 53.01 -6.62 -2.10
C PRO A 122 53.48 -5.25 -2.60
N HIS A 123 53.94 -4.43 -1.64
CA HIS A 123 54.51 -3.10 -1.84
C HIS A 123 55.91 -3.13 -2.46
N THR A 124 56.21 -2.17 -3.34
CA THR A 124 57.59 -1.76 -3.69
C THR A 124 57.72 -0.24 -3.68
N HIS A 125 58.83 0.24 -3.12
CA HIS A 125 59.22 1.64 -2.97
C HIS A 125 60.05 2.15 -4.17
N GLY A 126 59.87 3.43 -4.55
CA GLY A 126 60.77 4.20 -5.41
C GLY A 126 60.35 5.67 -5.57
N GLY A 127 61.20 6.63 -5.14
CA GLY A 127 60.97 8.10 -5.13
C GLY A 127 60.93 8.76 -6.53
N ARG A 128 60.60 10.05 -6.74
CA ARG A 128 61.01 11.33 -6.11
C ARG A 128 60.03 12.49 -6.48
N PRO A 129 60.18 13.74 -5.97
CA PRO A 129 59.06 14.66 -5.63
C PRO A 129 58.86 15.89 -6.55
N ALA A 130 57.70 16.56 -6.43
CA ALA A 130 57.42 17.94 -6.90
C ALA A 130 56.25 18.57 -6.09
N PRO A 131 56.09 19.90 -6.01
CA PRO A 131 55.84 20.58 -4.72
C PRO A 131 54.44 21.17 -4.50
N GLY A 132 53.99 21.06 -3.23
CA GLY A 132 53.53 22.17 -2.38
C GLY A 132 52.24 22.92 -2.71
N TRP A 133 51.16 22.59 -1.99
CA TRP A 133 50.15 23.56 -1.54
C TRP A 133 49.74 23.23 -0.10
N ALA A 134 50.02 24.15 0.83
CA ALA A 134 49.71 24.03 2.25
C ALA A 134 48.36 24.71 2.55
N GLY A 135 47.44 23.96 3.16
CA GLY A 135 46.19 24.46 3.73
C GLY A 135 45.91 23.78 5.09
N PRO A 136 45.30 24.47 6.07
CA PRO A 136 45.25 24.01 7.45
C PRO A 136 44.13 22.97 7.73
N THR A 137 44.49 22.03 8.61
CA THR A 137 43.78 20.93 9.31
C THR A 137 42.26 21.04 9.56
N PRO A 138 41.57 19.89 9.79
CA PRO A 138 41.33 19.49 11.18
C PRO A 138 41.64 18.01 11.48
N ARG A 139 42.17 17.77 12.67
CA ARG A 139 42.47 16.44 13.23
C ARG A 139 41.17 15.76 13.66
N HIS A 140 40.83 14.62 13.06
CA HIS A 140 39.83 13.73 13.64
C HIS A 140 40.48 12.95 14.79
N ALA A 141 40.00 13.18 16.01
CA ALA A 141 40.29 12.32 17.15
C ALA A 141 39.58 10.97 16.93
N SER A 142 40.34 9.90 16.78
CA SER A 142 39.82 8.53 16.69
C SER A 142 39.30 8.09 18.07
N ALA A 143 37.99 8.02 18.24
CA ALA A 143 37.36 7.30 19.34
C ALA A 143 37.20 5.80 18.96
N PRO A 144 37.35 4.86 19.91
CA PRO A 144 37.25 3.43 19.62
C PRO A 144 35.79 3.00 19.34
N PRO A 145 35.56 1.97 18.50
CA PRO A 145 34.22 1.57 18.09
C PRO A 145 33.49 0.82 19.22
N SER A 146 32.36 1.35 19.68
CA SER A 146 31.40 0.62 20.50
C SER A 146 30.62 -0.37 19.64
N ARG A 147 30.66 -1.65 20.01
CA ARG A 147 29.84 -2.71 19.41
C ARG A 147 28.40 -2.56 19.90
N GLU A 148 27.52 -2.04 19.06
CA GLU A 148 26.08 -2.16 19.24
C GLU A 148 25.50 -3.06 18.14
N THR A 149 25.22 -4.30 18.53
CA THR A 149 24.45 -5.27 17.75
C THR A 149 22.97 -4.89 17.83
N THR A 150 22.50 -3.99 16.96
CA THR A 150 21.15 -3.96 16.37
C THR A 150 21.21 -2.99 15.20
N GLY A 151 20.91 -3.45 13.97
CA GLY A 151 21.11 -2.71 12.72
C GLY A 151 20.18 -1.51 12.51
N HIS A 152 20.34 -0.45 13.30
CA HIS A 152 19.73 0.85 13.04
C HIS A 152 20.65 1.64 12.11
N ILE A 153 20.35 1.60 10.81
CA ILE A 153 20.94 2.57 9.87
C ILE A 153 20.29 3.92 10.17
N GLN A 154 21.04 4.80 10.82
CA GLN A 154 20.65 6.18 11.03
C GLN A 154 20.84 6.91 9.70
N LEU A 155 19.76 7.09 8.95
CA LEU A 155 19.81 7.88 7.72
C LEU A 155 20.13 9.35 8.09
N PRO A 156 21.00 10.03 7.31
CA PRO A 156 21.27 11.44 7.53
C PRO A 156 19.96 12.24 7.40
N PRO A 157 19.76 13.31 8.19
CA PRO A 157 18.65 14.22 7.99
C PRO A 157 18.69 14.74 6.55
N GLY A 158 17.73 14.33 5.72
CA GLY A 158 17.60 14.88 4.37
C GLY A 158 17.41 16.39 4.49
N GLY A 159 18.29 17.17 3.87
CA GLY A 159 18.12 18.62 3.80
C GLY A 159 16.82 18.96 3.05
N PRO A 160 16.10 20.01 3.46
CA PRO A 160 14.85 20.40 2.81
C PRO A 160 15.10 20.73 1.33
N VAL A 161 14.31 20.11 0.44
CA VAL A 161 14.34 20.41 -0.99
C VAL A 161 13.57 21.72 -1.21
N PRO A 162 14.10 22.71 -1.94
CA PRO A 162 13.39 23.96 -2.20
C PRO A 162 12.10 23.72 -3.00
N ILE A 163 10.99 24.33 -2.54
CA ILE A 163 9.69 24.20 -3.19
C ILE A 163 9.13 25.60 -3.49
N PRO A 164 8.59 25.86 -4.70
CA PRO A 164 7.96 27.13 -5.05
C PRO A 164 6.72 27.44 -4.17
N ALA A 165 6.58 28.71 -3.77
CA ALA A 165 5.45 29.18 -2.97
C ALA A 165 4.16 29.37 -3.80
N PRO A 166 2.98 29.07 -3.25
CA PRO A 166 1.70 29.18 -3.98
C PRO A 166 1.09 30.60 -3.96
N PRO A 167 0.26 30.97 -4.96
CA PRO A 167 -0.47 32.25 -5.03
C PRO A 167 -1.75 32.30 -4.15
N PRO A 168 -2.32 33.50 -3.85
CA PRO A 168 -3.41 33.69 -2.88
C PRO A 168 -4.81 33.23 -3.34
N ALA A 169 -5.75 33.16 -2.38
CA ALA A 169 -6.88 32.23 -2.33
C ALA A 169 -8.21 32.67 -2.98
N ASP A 170 -8.93 31.68 -3.51
CA ASP A 170 -10.40 31.57 -3.54
C ASP A 170 -10.77 30.19 -2.95
N SER A 171 -12.04 30.01 -2.56
CA SER A 171 -12.61 28.84 -1.88
C SER A 171 -12.22 27.47 -2.48
N GLY A 172 -11.94 26.50 -1.60
CA GLY A 172 -11.47 25.13 -1.91
C GLY A 172 -10.47 24.63 -0.86
N THR A 173 -9.73 23.55 -1.11
CA THR A 173 -8.60 23.13 -0.24
C THR A 173 -7.44 24.14 -0.25
N GLY A 174 -7.46 25.10 -1.18
CA GLY A 174 -6.54 26.22 -1.25
C GLY A 174 -5.07 25.79 -1.27
N THR A 175 -4.25 26.50 -0.50
CA THR A 175 -2.80 26.25 -0.37
C THR A 175 -2.46 25.35 0.82
N ALA A 176 -3.47 24.76 1.49
CA ALA A 176 -3.23 23.90 2.63
C ALA A 176 -2.43 22.65 2.24
N THR A 177 -1.40 22.33 3.04
CA THR A 177 -0.67 21.06 2.93
C THR A 177 -1.51 19.93 3.52
N LEU A 178 -1.92 18.98 2.68
CA LEU A 178 -2.87 17.92 3.06
C LEU A 178 -2.29 16.53 2.87
N ALA A 179 -2.74 15.58 3.70
CA ALA A 179 -2.65 14.16 3.41
C ALA A 179 -4.05 13.57 3.27
N VAL A 180 -4.34 13.00 2.10
CA VAL A 180 -5.65 12.45 1.76
C VAL A 180 -5.51 10.95 1.53
N LEU A 181 -6.43 10.15 2.08
CA LEU A 181 -6.55 8.72 1.76
C LEU A 181 -7.85 8.49 1.00
N LEU A 182 -7.72 8.14 -0.27
CA LEU A 182 -8.83 7.85 -1.17
C LEU A 182 -9.10 6.34 -1.18
N ILE A 183 -10.26 5.95 -0.66
CA ILE A 183 -10.68 4.57 -0.41
C ILE A 183 -11.75 4.17 -1.41
N GLY A 184 -11.87 2.89 -1.74
CA GLY A 184 -12.96 2.40 -2.60
C GLY A 184 -12.64 1.09 -3.31
N PRO A 185 -13.63 0.46 -3.96
CA PRO A 185 -13.45 -0.80 -4.66
C PRO A 185 -12.57 -0.67 -5.92
N ALA A 186 -12.20 -1.81 -6.51
CA ALA A 186 -11.71 -1.84 -7.88
C ALA A 186 -12.75 -1.21 -8.83
N GLY A 187 -12.31 -0.53 -9.90
CA GLY A 187 -13.24 0.17 -10.81
C GLY A 187 -13.75 1.53 -10.32
N ALA A 188 -13.60 1.91 -9.04
CA ALA A 188 -14.12 3.18 -8.51
C ALA A 188 -13.48 4.47 -9.08
N GLY A 189 -12.34 4.34 -9.79
CA GLY A 189 -11.62 5.48 -10.37
C GLY A 189 -10.63 6.16 -9.43
N LYS A 190 -10.28 5.54 -8.29
CA LYS A 190 -9.39 6.13 -7.26
C LYS A 190 -8.09 6.69 -7.82
N THR A 191 -7.29 5.85 -8.49
CA THR A 191 -5.99 6.25 -9.03
C THR A 191 -6.11 7.38 -10.05
N THR A 192 -7.14 7.33 -10.91
CA THR A 192 -7.40 8.36 -11.92
C THR A 192 -7.78 9.69 -11.28
N VAL A 193 -8.73 9.68 -10.33
CA VAL A 193 -9.17 10.88 -9.60
C VAL A 193 -8.03 11.44 -8.75
N ALA A 194 -7.26 10.59 -8.07
CA ALA A 194 -6.14 11.01 -7.25
C ALA A 194 -5.06 11.72 -8.07
N ARG A 195 -4.68 11.17 -9.23
CA ARG A 195 -3.74 11.82 -10.16
C ARG A 195 -4.27 13.14 -10.69
N HIS A 196 -5.54 13.18 -11.10
CA HIS A 196 -6.17 14.40 -11.61
C HIS A 196 -6.23 15.49 -10.53
N TRP A 197 -6.71 15.16 -9.33
CA TRP A 197 -6.77 16.11 -8.21
C TRP A 197 -5.38 16.62 -7.84
N ALA A 198 -4.39 15.73 -7.68
CA ALA A 198 -3.01 16.12 -7.36
C ALA A 198 -2.41 17.05 -8.42
N GLY A 199 -2.60 16.74 -9.71
CA GLY A 199 -2.12 17.56 -10.82
C GLY A 199 -2.82 18.91 -10.96
N GLY A 200 -4.06 19.03 -10.46
CA GLY A 200 -4.84 20.27 -10.48
C GLY A 200 -4.63 21.19 -9.27
N ARG A 201 -3.89 20.77 -8.24
CA ARG A 201 -3.70 21.60 -7.04
C ARG A 201 -2.76 22.78 -7.28
N ARG A 202 -3.00 23.88 -6.56
CA ARG A 202 -2.15 25.09 -6.56
C ARG A 202 -0.83 24.90 -5.78
N VAL A 203 -0.70 23.80 -5.04
CA VAL A 203 0.49 23.45 -4.26
C VAL A 203 1.06 22.13 -4.76
N PRO A 204 2.39 21.93 -4.67
CA PRO A 204 3.00 20.64 -5.00
C PRO A 204 2.33 19.51 -4.23
N THR A 205 1.87 18.53 -4.99
CA THR A 205 1.05 17.43 -4.46
C THR A 205 1.50 16.12 -5.08
N ALA A 206 1.92 15.18 -4.24
CA ALA A 206 2.29 13.84 -4.64
C ALA A 206 1.07 12.92 -4.71
N HIS A 207 1.05 12.02 -5.70
CA HIS A 207 0.15 10.88 -5.73
C HIS A 207 0.94 9.61 -5.33
N ILE A 208 0.41 8.83 -4.39
CA ILE A 208 1.05 7.61 -3.88
C ILE A 208 0.05 6.45 -4.00
N SER A 209 0.19 5.65 -5.06
CA SER A 209 -0.59 4.43 -5.24
C SER A 209 -0.04 3.30 -4.39
N LEU A 210 -0.88 2.71 -3.53
CA LEU A 210 -0.46 1.54 -2.76
C LEU A 210 -0.12 0.36 -3.66
N ASP A 211 -0.91 0.14 -4.72
CA ASP A 211 -0.68 -0.96 -5.65
C ASP A 211 0.69 -0.81 -6.34
N ASP A 212 1.06 0.41 -6.73
CA ASP A 212 2.35 0.68 -7.39
C ASP A 212 3.53 0.45 -6.44
N VAL A 213 3.40 0.88 -5.17
CA VAL A 213 4.42 0.64 -4.13
C VAL A 213 4.55 -0.85 -3.82
N ARG A 214 3.45 -1.61 -3.85
CA ARG A 214 3.48 -3.06 -3.64
C ARG A 214 4.22 -3.77 -4.76
N GLU A 215 4.05 -3.32 -6.00
CA GLU A 215 4.74 -3.86 -7.19
C GLU A 215 6.26 -3.59 -7.20
N TRP A 216 6.80 -2.75 -6.29
CA TRP A 216 8.26 -2.61 -6.11
C TRP A 216 8.94 -3.89 -5.60
N VAL A 217 8.18 -4.82 -5.03
CA VAL A 217 8.68 -6.16 -4.72
C VAL A 217 8.76 -6.95 -6.03
N CYS A 218 9.92 -6.96 -6.67
CA CYS A 218 10.11 -7.69 -7.94
C CYS A 218 10.27 -9.20 -7.72
N SER A 219 11.26 -9.60 -6.91
CA SER A 219 11.50 -11.01 -6.58
C SER A 219 10.73 -11.40 -5.34
N GLY A 220 10.01 -12.53 -5.39
CA GLY A 220 9.16 -13.00 -4.30
C GLY A 220 7.82 -12.27 -4.18
N PHE A 221 7.36 -11.57 -5.23
CA PHE A 221 6.02 -10.98 -5.28
C PHE A 221 4.95 -12.05 -5.05
N ALA A 222 4.06 -11.82 -4.10
CA ALA A 222 3.00 -12.75 -3.75
C ALA A 222 1.66 -12.21 -4.27
N ASP A 223 1.32 -12.58 -5.50
CA ASP A 223 0.15 -12.08 -6.22
C ASP A 223 -1.17 -12.52 -5.54
N PRO A 224 -2.02 -11.58 -5.07
CA PRO A 224 -3.31 -11.91 -4.46
C PRO A 224 -4.26 -12.63 -5.42
N GLN A 225 -4.11 -12.49 -6.74
CA GLN A 225 -4.91 -13.23 -7.72
C GLN A 225 -4.56 -14.72 -7.75
N SER A 226 -3.36 -15.09 -7.31
CA SER A 226 -2.98 -16.50 -7.10
C SER A 226 -3.50 -17.07 -5.78
N GLY A 227 -4.28 -16.29 -5.04
CA GLY A 227 -4.83 -16.64 -3.73
C GLY A 227 -4.23 -15.81 -2.59
N TRP A 228 -5.09 -15.40 -1.67
CA TRP A 228 -4.68 -14.68 -0.47
C TRP A 228 -3.94 -15.60 0.50
N ASN A 229 -2.73 -15.20 0.92
CA ASN A 229 -1.90 -15.90 1.90
C ASN A 229 -1.12 -14.92 2.79
N ASP A 230 -0.35 -15.48 3.75
CA ASP A 230 0.45 -14.70 4.69
C ASP A 230 1.49 -13.80 3.99
N HIS A 231 2.05 -14.22 2.86
CA HIS A 231 3.01 -13.43 2.09
C HIS A 231 2.34 -12.25 1.38
N SER A 232 1.19 -12.46 0.72
CA SER A 232 0.44 -11.37 0.09
C SER A 232 -0.03 -10.37 1.14
N GLU A 233 -0.49 -10.85 2.29
CA GLU A 233 -0.89 -9.99 3.41
C GLU A 233 0.29 -9.18 3.97
N ALA A 234 1.43 -9.83 4.19
CA ALA A 234 2.66 -9.17 4.64
C ALA A 234 3.12 -8.08 3.67
N GLN A 235 3.04 -8.33 2.36
CA GLN A 235 3.37 -7.34 1.33
C GLN A 235 2.42 -6.15 1.34
N TYR A 236 1.10 -6.36 1.50
CA TYR A 236 0.15 -5.26 1.68
C TYR A 236 0.43 -4.44 2.94
N ARG A 237 0.70 -5.10 4.08
CA ARG A 237 1.06 -4.42 5.34
C ARG A 237 2.36 -3.61 5.21
N LEU A 238 3.34 -4.14 4.47
CA LEU A 238 4.59 -3.43 4.19
C LEU A 238 4.35 -2.23 3.27
N ALA A 239 3.61 -2.40 2.17
CA ALA A 239 3.27 -1.34 1.23
C ALA A 239 2.57 -0.17 1.93
N ARG A 240 1.53 -0.41 2.76
CA ARG A 240 0.85 0.63 3.56
C ARG A 240 1.81 1.44 4.43
N ARG A 241 2.72 0.74 5.12
CA ARG A 241 3.73 1.37 5.98
C ARG A 241 4.70 2.24 5.16
N THR A 242 5.15 1.73 4.02
CA THR A 242 6.02 2.46 3.09
C THR A 242 5.32 3.71 2.53
N CYS A 243 4.06 3.58 2.07
CA CYS A 243 3.24 4.71 1.63
C CYS A 243 3.09 5.75 2.74
N GLY A 244 2.86 5.33 3.99
CA GLY A 244 2.76 6.26 5.12
C GLY A 244 4.07 6.97 5.44
N PHE A 245 5.22 6.29 5.36
CA PHE A 245 6.53 6.94 5.49
C PHE A 245 6.79 7.94 4.36
N ALA A 246 6.45 7.59 3.12
CA ALA A 246 6.55 8.51 1.99
C ALA A 246 5.66 9.74 2.18
N ALA A 247 4.40 9.56 2.59
CA ALA A 247 3.48 10.66 2.91
C ALA A 247 4.05 11.59 3.99
N ARG A 248 4.56 11.03 5.10
CA ARG A 248 5.21 11.83 6.15
C ARG A 248 6.42 12.61 5.63
N ASN A 249 7.22 12.02 4.76
CA ASN A 249 8.36 12.69 4.15
C ASN A 249 7.92 13.86 3.25
N PHE A 250 6.89 13.67 2.42
CA PHE A 250 6.32 14.73 1.60
C PHE A 250 5.76 15.87 2.46
N LEU A 251 4.95 15.54 3.47
CA LEU A 251 4.38 16.54 4.40
C LEU A 251 5.46 17.33 5.13
N ALA A 252 6.53 16.66 5.60
CA ALA A 252 7.65 17.32 6.28
C ALA A 252 8.41 18.31 5.39
N ASN A 253 8.26 18.20 4.07
CA ASN A 253 8.83 19.11 3.07
C ASN A 253 7.78 20.06 2.47
N GLY A 254 6.58 20.15 3.05
CA GLY A 254 5.51 21.03 2.56
C GLY A 254 4.80 20.55 1.29
N ILE A 255 5.03 19.31 0.86
CA ILE A 255 4.36 18.69 -0.29
C ILE A 255 3.10 17.99 0.21
N SER A 256 1.94 18.36 -0.34
CA SER A 256 0.70 17.62 -0.08
C SER A 256 0.78 16.21 -0.66
N CYS A 257 -0.02 15.28 -0.18
CA CYS A 257 -0.10 13.95 -0.79
C CYS A 257 -1.53 13.40 -0.79
N ILE A 258 -1.83 12.62 -1.83
CA ILE A 258 -3.02 11.77 -1.90
C ILE A 258 -2.58 10.34 -2.12
N LEU A 259 -3.10 9.46 -1.27
CA LEU A 259 -2.86 8.03 -1.28
C LEU A 259 -4.13 7.32 -1.76
N ASP A 260 -4.02 6.28 -2.59
CA ASP A 260 -5.17 5.43 -2.91
C ASP A 260 -4.93 3.96 -2.53
N ASP A 261 -5.94 3.36 -1.90
CA ASP A 261 -5.93 1.99 -1.41
C ASP A 261 -7.35 1.40 -1.36
N ALA A 262 -7.46 0.08 -1.46
CA ALA A 262 -8.66 -0.67 -1.14
C ALA A 262 -8.67 -1.01 0.36
N VAL A 263 -9.06 -0.03 1.19
CA VAL A 263 -9.25 -0.24 2.63
C VAL A 263 -10.65 -0.78 2.88
N PHE A 264 -10.74 -1.99 3.45
CA PHE A 264 -12.02 -2.61 3.76
C PHE A 264 -12.48 -2.27 5.19
N PRO A 265 -13.78 -1.98 5.40
CA PRO A 265 -14.31 -1.66 6.72
C PRO A 265 -14.35 -2.88 7.65
N ASP A 266 -14.43 -4.09 7.09
CA ASP A 266 -14.48 -5.37 7.80
C ASP A 266 -13.09 -5.96 8.16
N ARG A 267 -11.99 -5.23 7.89
CA ARG A 267 -10.61 -5.68 8.15
C ARG A 267 -9.85 -4.71 9.06
N PRO A 268 -10.22 -4.61 10.36
CA PRO A 268 -9.66 -3.59 11.26
C PRO A 268 -8.14 -3.69 11.46
N VAL A 269 -7.55 -4.89 11.44
CA VAL A 269 -6.09 -5.10 11.62
C VAL A 269 -5.25 -4.40 10.55
N VAL A 270 -5.77 -4.29 9.33
CA VAL A 270 -5.13 -3.60 8.19
C VAL A 270 -5.98 -2.43 7.69
N GLY A 271 -6.89 -1.95 8.53
CA GLY A 271 -7.87 -0.92 8.21
C GLY A 271 -7.33 0.49 8.44
N LEU A 272 -8.26 1.43 8.58
CA LEU A 272 -7.97 2.86 8.75
C LEU A 272 -7.01 3.20 9.89
N GLY A 273 -7.08 2.49 11.02
CA GLY A 273 -6.19 2.74 12.15
C GLY A 273 -4.71 2.58 11.81
N GLY A 274 -4.36 1.65 10.90
CA GLY A 274 -3.00 1.49 10.40
C GLY A 274 -2.53 2.70 9.61
N TRP A 275 -3.37 3.23 8.72
CA TRP A 275 -3.09 4.45 7.97
C TRP A 275 -2.91 5.68 8.87
N LYS A 276 -3.80 5.86 9.86
CA LYS A 276 -3.68 6.92 10.89
C LYS A 276 -2.35 6.84 11.64
N ARG A 277 -1.92 5.62 12.01
CA ARG A 277 -0.63 5.38 12.67
C ARG A 277 0.57 5.70 11.78
N HIS A 278 0.51 5.37 10.48
CA HIS A 278 1.65 5.50 9.57
C HIS A 278 1.80 6.91 8.99
N VAL A 279 0.68 7.60 8.71
CA VAL A 279 0.68 8.96 8.15
C VAL A 279 0.63 10.00 9.26
N GLY A 280 -0.30 9.84 10.21
CA GLY A 280 -0.52 10.76 11.32
C GLY A 280 -2.00 11.14 11.49
N PRO A 281 -2.32 11.89 12.57
CA PRO A 281 -3.70 12.24 12.92
C PRO A 281 -4.36 13.24 11.96
N GLY A 282 -3.58 13.94 11.13
CA GLY A 282 -4.08 14.87 10.10
C GLY A 282 -4.47 14.21 8.77
N LEU A 283 -4.46 12.88 8.70
CA LEU A 283 -4.91 12.17 7.49
C LEU A 283 -6.42 12.37 7.28
N LEU A 284 -6.82 12.68 6.05
CA LEU A 284 -8.22 12.88 5.67
C LEU A 284 -8.70 11.71 4.79
N PRO A 285 -9.43 10.72 5.34
CA PRO A 285 -10.01 9.64 4.55
C PRO A 285 -11.27 10.09 3.81
N VAL A 286 -11.39 9.69 2.55
CA VAL A 286 -12.57 9.88 1.71
C VAL A 286 -12.84 8.59 0.94
N VAL A 287 -14.08 8.14 0.90
CA VAL A 287 -14.48 6.91 0.19
C VAL A 287 -15.12 7.26 -1.15
N LEU A 288 -14.57 6.77 -2.25
CA LEU A 288 -15.23 6.71 -3.56
C LEU A 288 -16.03 5.41 -3.66
N LEU A 289 -17.35 5.50 -3.76
CA LEU A 289 -18.24 4.34 -3.75
C LEU A 289 -19.37 4.50 -4.79
N PRO A 290 -19.06 4.40 -6.10
CA PRO A 290 -20.08 4.32 -7.14
C PRO A 290 -20.89 3.01 -7.06
N GLY A 291 -22.01 2.96 -7.77
CA GLY A 291 -22.86 1.78 -7.90
C GLY A 291 -22.13 0.57 -8.50
N LEU A 292 -22.61 -0.64 -8.20
CA LEU A 292 -21.98 -1.90 -8.61
C LEU A 292 -21.85 -1.99 -10.14
N GLU A 293 -22.89 -1.60 -10.85
CA GLU A 293 -23.00 -1.62 -12.30
C GLU A 293 -21.92 -0.75 -12.94
N VAL A 294 -21.69 0.44 -12.38
CA VAL A 294 -20.67 1.37 -12.84
C VAL A 294 -19.26 0.84 -12.59
N VAL A 295 -19.00 0.21 -11.43
CA VAL A 295 -17.67 -0.39 -11.20
C VAL A 295 -17.41 -1.60 -12.10
N LEU A 296 -18.44 -2.39 -12.43
CA LEU A 296 -18.34 -3.51 -13.35
C LEU A 296 -18.04 -3.02 -14.77
N GLU A 297 -18.77 -2.00 -15.25
CA GLU A 297 -18.53 -1.37 -16.56
C GLU A 297 -17.10 -0.84 -16.66
N ARG A 298 -16.66 -0.02 -15.69
CA ARG A 298 -15.29 0.52 -15.65
C ARG A 298 -14.22 -0.58 -15.49
N ASN A 299 -14.55 -1.69 -14.83
CA ASN A 299 -13.64 -2.82 -14.72
C ASN A 299 -13.53 -3.54 -16.07
N ALA A 300 -14.62 -3.68 -16.82
CA ALA A 300 -14.62 -4.32 -18.14
C ALA A 300 -13.66 -3.65 -19.15
N GLU A 301 -13.45 -2.34 -19.03
CA GLU A 301 -12.50 -1.58 -19.86
C GLU A 301 -11.02 -1.82 -19.51
N ARG A 302 -10.73 -2.48 -18.36
CA ARG A 302 -9.36 -2.74 -17.92
C ARG A 302 -8.76 -3.95 -18.61
N SER A 303 -7.44 -3.95 -18.69
CA SER A 303 -6.64 -5.07 -19.21
C SER A 303 -5.52 -5.48 -18.25
N GLY A 304 -4.97 -6.67 -18.48
CA GLY A 304 -3.89 -7.24 -17.66
C GLY A 304 -4.30 -7.45 -16.19
N ASN A 305 -3.32 -7.40 -15.29
CA ASN A 305 -3.50 -7.72 -13.87
C ASN A 305 -4.42 -6.73 -13.12
N ARG A 306 -4.83 -5.63 -13.74
CA ARG A 306 -5.77 -4.65 -13.14
C ARG A 306 -7.24 -4.96 -13.47
N ARG A 307 -7.52 -5.91 -14.38
CA ARG A 307 -8.85 -6.49 -14.64
C ARG A 307 -9.08 -7.65 -13.69
N LEU A 308 -9.99 -7.48 -12.74
CA LEU A 308 -10.44 -8.56 -11.85
C LEU A 308 -11.66 -9.26 -12.44
N SER A 309 -12.02 -10.47 -12.02
CA SER A 309 -13.30 -11.08 -12.43
C SER A 309 -14.51 -10.28 -11.93
N ASP A 310 -15.66 -10.43 -12.59
CA ASP A 310 -16.86 -9.68 -12.22
C ASP A 310 -17.37 -10.11 -10.84
N GLU A 311 -17.24 -11.40 -10.50
CA GLU A 311 -17.53 -11.95 -9.18
C GLU A 311 -16.64 -11.35 -8.09
N GLU A 312 -15.34 -11.21 -8.35
CA GLU A 312 -14.41 -10.57 -7.42
C GLU A 312 -14.73 -9.09 -7.24
N VAL A 313 -15.05 -8.36 -8.32
CA VAL A 313 -15.46 -6.96 -8.22
C VAL A 313 -16.72 -6.81 -7.39
N ALA A 314 -17.74 -7.65 -7.62
CA ALA A 314 -18.98 -7.63 -6.84
C ALA A 314 -18.73 -7.96 -5.36
N SER A 315 -17.87 -8.95 -5.07
CA SER A 315 -17.47 -9.31 -3.71
C SER A 315 -16.75 -8.15 -2.99
N ILE A 316 -15.78 -7.52 -3.66
CA ILE A 316 -15.06 -6.35 -3.12
C ILE A 316 -16.01 -5.18 -2.89
N HIS A 317 -16.89 -4.89 -3.84
CA HIS A 317 -17.89 -3.81 -3.75
C HIS A 317 -18.84 -4.03 -2.58
N GLY A 318 -19.41 -5.25 -2.46
CA GLY A 318 -20.31 -5.60 -1.36
C GLY A 318 -19.67 -5.44 0.02
N ARG A 319 -18.39 -5.79 0.17
CA ARG A 319 -17.64 -5.56 1.41
C ARG A 319 -17.38 -4.06 1.67
N MET A 320 -17.13 -3.28 0.61
CA MET A 320 -16.94 -1.83 0.70
C MET A 320 -18.22 -1.08 1.05
N ALA A 321 -19.40 -1.65 0.79
CA ALA A 321 -20.68 -1.09 1.25
C ALA A 321 -20.75 -0.95 2.78
N GLY A 322 -19.92 -1.68 3.54
CA GLY A 322 -19.78 -1.47 4.98
C GLY A 322 -19.25 -0.09 5.39
N TRP A 323 -18.79 0.73 4.44
CA TRP A 323 -18.46 2.14 4.71
C TRP A 323 -19.71 3.01 4.90
N TYR A 324 -20.87 2.62 4.37
CA TYR A 324 -22.12 3.33 4.66
C TYR A 324 -22.39 3.31 6.17
N GLY A 325 -22.68 4.47 6.75
CA GLY A 325 -22.90 4.61 8.20
C GLY A 325 -21.63 4.73 9.04
N SER A 326 -20.43 4.69 8.44
CA SER A 326 -19.15 4.88 9.16
C SER A 326 -18.90 6.32 9.65
N GLY A 327 -19.65 7.30 9.14
CA GLY A 327 -19.43 8.72 9.38
C GLY A 327 -18.32 9.34 8.52
N LEU A 328 -17.64 8.55 7.69
CA LEU A 328 -16.67 9.08 6.72
C LEU A 328 -17.36 9.77 5.55
N PRO A 329 -16.71 10.77 4.92
CA PRO A 329 -17.19 11.32 3.67
C PRO A 329 -17.19 10.25 2.55
N ILE A 330 -18.33 10.07 1.90
CA ILE A 330 -18.50 9.16 0.76
C ILE A 330 -18.89 9.98 -0.46
N ILE A 331 -18.21 9.73 -1.57
CA ILE A 331 -18.49 10.29 -2.90
C ILE A 331 -19.00 9.15 -3.78
N ASP A 332 -20.28 9.19 -4.12
CA ASP A 332 -20.81 8.40 -5.23
C ASP A 332 -20.52 9.15 -6.54
N ASN A 333 -19.55 8.65 -7.32
CA ASN A 333 -19.17 9.22 -8.60
C ASN A 333 -19.74 8.45 -9.80
N SER A 334 -20.88 7.78 -9.62
CA SER A 334 -21.53 7.00 -10.68
C SER A 334 -21.88 7.84 -11.90
N LYS A 335 -22.23 9.11 -11.69
CA LYS A 335 -22.66 10.06 -12.74
C LYS A 335 -21.65 11.17 -13.01
N TYR A 336 -20.47 11.08 -12.42
CA TYR A 336 -19.45 12.12 -12.52
C TYR A 336 -18.31 11.66 -13.42
N ASP A 337 -17.81 12.58 -14.23
CA ASP A 337 -16.51 12.44 -14.87
C ASP A 337 -15.38 12.67 -13.83
N VAL A 338 -14.13 12.51 -14.28
CA VAL A 338 -12.95 12.64 -13.41
C VAL A 338 -12.82 14.05 -12.84
N GLU A 339 -13.06 15.08 -13.66
CA GLU A 339 -12.91 16.48 -13.26
C GLU A 339 -13.96 16.88 -12.23
N THR A 340 -15.22 16.52 -12.46
CA THR A 340 -16.33 16.75 -11.51
C THR A 340 -16.08 15.99 -10.22
N THR A 341 -15.61 14.74 -10.30
CA THR A 341 -15.26 13.96 -9.10
C THR A 341 -14.14 14.64 -8.30
N ALA A 342 -13.11 15.16 -8.96
CA ALA A 342 -12.01 15.86 -8.30
C ALA A 342 -12.46 17.19 -7.66
N ARG A 343 -13.38 17.93 -8.29
CA ARG A 343 -14.01 19.12 -7.69
C ARG A 343 -14.81 18.76 -6.44
N VAL A 344 -15.65 17.72 -6.50
CA VAL A 344 -16.41 17.22 -5.33
C VAL A 344 -15.48 16.72 -4.23
N LEU A 345 -14.37 16.06 -4.58
CA LEU A 345 -13.33 15.68 -3.62
C LEU A 345 -12.75 16.90 -2.91
N ASP A 346 -12.42 17.97 -3.65
CA ASP A 346 -11.91 19.21 -3.06
C ASP A 346 -12.91 19.84 -2.07
N ASP A 347 -14.19 19.89 -2.44
CA ASP A 347 -15.26 20.41 -1.57
C ASP A 347 -15.44 19.57 -0.29
N VAL A 348 -15.38 18.24 -0.42
CA VAL A 348 -15.45 17.31 0.72
C VAL A 348 -14.27 17.52 1.67
N LEU A 349 -13.07 17.70 1.12
CA LEU A 349 -11.86 17.92 1.90
C LEU A 349 -11.90 19.29 2.60
N ALA A 350 -12.36 20.35 1.93
CA ALA A 350 -12.54 21.66 2.54
C ALA A 350 -13.49 21.61 3.75
N ARG A 351 -14.61 20.88 3.64
CA ARG A 351 -15.52 20.64 4.77
C ARG A 351 -14.86 19.80 5.88
N SER A 352 -14.10 18.78 5.52
CA SER A 352 -13.41 17.91 6.49
C SER A 352 -12.31 18.65 7.26
N ILE A 353 -11.68 19.67 6.67
CA ILE A 353 -10.73 20.54 7.36
C ILE A 353 -11.45 21.43 8.37
N ALA A 354 -12.61 21.99 7.99
CA ALA A 354 -13.42 22.83 8.88
C ALA A 354 -14.12 22.04 9.99
N SER A 355 -14.43 20.76 9.75
CA SER A 355 -15.09 19.87 10.71
C SER A 355 -14.59 18.43 10.51
N PRO A 356 -13.47 18.06 11.16
CA PRO A 356 -12.86 16.74 10.98
C PRO A 356 -13.81 15.59 11.39
N PRO A 357 -13.94 14.54 10.58
CA PRO A 357 -14.73 13.37 10.96
C PRO A 357 -14.08 12.64 12.14
N ASN A 358 -14.90 12.11 13.04
CA ASN A 358 -14.44 11.25 14.13
C ASN A 358 -14.29 9.81 13.61
N TRP A 359 -13.06 9.34 13.46
CA TRP A 359 -12.73 7.98 12.99
C TRP A 359 -11.44 7.42 13.60
#